data_AF-Q9WX58-F1
#
_entry.id   AF-Q9WX58-F1
#
_cell.length_a   1.000
_cell.length_b   1.000
_cell.length_c   1.000
_cell.angle_alpha   90.00
_cell.angle_beta   90.00
_cell.angle_gamma   90.00
#
_symmetry.space_group_name_H-M   'P 1'
#
loop_
_entity.id
_entity.type
_entity.pdbx_description
1 polymer ?
#
loop_
_entity_poly.entity_id
_entity_poly.type
_entity_poly.pdbx_seq_one_letter_code
_entity_poly.pdbx_strand_id
1 'polypeptide(L)' 'NTYDKNFRKSAKTVGDVIGQYHPHGDSSVYDAMVRLSQDWKLRHVLIEMHGN' A
#
# COMPACT_ATOMS: atom_id res chain seq x y z
N ASN A 1 -5.28 9.74 3.26
CA ASN A 1 -4.46 8.63 3.78
C ASN A 1 -3.46 9.21 4.75
N THR A 2 -3.92 9.54 5.96
CA THR A 2 -3.11 10.12 7.04
C THR A 2 -3.26 9.22 8.27
N TYR A 3 -2.25 9.21 9.16
CA TYR A 3 -2.14 8.25 10.27
C TYR A 3 -3.28 8.34 11.30
N ASP A 4 -3.98 9.47 11.35
CA ASP A 4 -5.11 9.71 12.26
C ASP A 4 -6.43 9.07 11.78
N LYS A 5 -6.46 8.49 10.58
CA LYS A 5 -7.65 7.86 9.99
C LYS A 5 -7.59 6.34 10.16
N ASN A 6 -8.77 5.75 10.35
CA ASN A 6 -8.92 4.30 10.42
C ASN A 6 -8.34 3.58 9.18
N PHE A 7 -7.83 2.38 9.39
CA PHE A 7 -7.38 1.49 8.32
C PHE A 7 -8.46 1.25 7.28
N ARG A 8 -8.02 1.12 6.02
CA ARG A 8 -8.88 0.86 4.86
C ARG A 8 -8.36 -0.36 4.12
N LYS A 9 -9.25 -1.03 3.39
CA LYS A 9 -8.87 -2.20 2.59
C LYS A 9 -7.88 -1.81 1.50
N SER A 10 -6.76 -2.53 1.43
CA SER A 10 -5.68 -2.37 0.46
C SER A 10 -6.17 -2.33 -1.00
N ALA A 11 -7.19 -3.14 -1.33
CA ALA A 11 -7.78 -3.19 -2.66
C ALA A 11 -8.31 -1.84 -3.16
N LYS A 12 -8.81 -0.97 -2.26
CA LYS A 12 -9.28 0.37 -2.63
C LYS A 12 -8.12 1.24 -3.11
N THR A 13 -7.06 1.32 -2.32
CA THR A 13 -5.88 2.12 -2.66
C THR A 13 -5.22 1.61 -3.95
N VAL A 14 -5.12 0.29 -4.12
CA VAL A 14 -4.58 -0.32 -5.35
C VAL A 14 -5.45 0.03 -6.56
N GLY A 15 -6.77 -0.10 -6.45
CA GLY A 15 -7.70 0.26 -7.52
C GLY A 15 -7.64 1.75 -7.90
N ASP A 16 -7.59 2.64 -6.91
CA ASP A 16 -7.47 4.09 -7.14
C ASP A 16 -6.17 4.43 -7.89
N VAL A 17 -5.04 3.79 -7.52
CA VAL A 17 -3.75 4.00 -8.19
C VAL A 17 -3.78 3.51 -9.64
N ILE A 18 -4.34 2.32 -9.89
CA ILE A 18 -4.42 1.76 -11.24
C ILE A 18 -5.34 2.59 -12.14
N GLY A 19 -6.50 3.00 -11.59
CA GLY A 19 -7.50 3.75 -12.34
C GLY A 19 -7.06 5.18 -12.68
N GLN A 20 -6.18 5.79 -11.88
CA GLN A 20 -5.84 7.22 -12.03
C GLN A 20 -4.40 7.48 -12.49
N TYR A 21 -3.43 6.62 -12.14
CA TYR A 21 -2.01 6.98 -12.25
C TYR A 21 -1.10 5.90 -12.85
N HIS A 22 -1.39 4.62 -12.62
CA HIS A 22 -0.50 3.53 -12.99
C HIS A 22 -1.27 2.37 -13.64
N PRO A 23 -1.61 2.44 -14.94
CA PRO A 23 -2.50 1.49 -15.63
C PRO A 23 -1.79 0.18 -16.00
N HIS A 24 -1.12 -0.43 -15.02
CA HIS A 24 -0.46 -1.72 -15.12
C HIS A 24 -1.07 -2.69 -14.11
N GLY A 25 -0.57 -3.94 -14.09
CA GLY A 25 -1.11 -4.99 -13.22
C GLY A 25 -1.19 -4.57 -11.75
N ASP A 26 -2.25 -5.01 -11.09
CA ASP A 26 -2.49 -4.75 -9.66
C ASP A 26 -1.41 -5.33 -8.74
N SER A 27 -0.84 -6.46 -9.16
CA SER A 27 0.17 -7.20 -8.42
C SER A 27 1.41 -6.33 -8.14
N SER A 28 1.88 -5.53 -9.11
CA SER A 28 3.07 -4.69 -8.90
C SER A 28 2.84 -3.58 -7.87
N VAL A 29 1.64 -3.00 -7.85
CA VAL A 29 1.24 -1.96 -6.89
C VAL A 29 1.09 -2.56 -5.50
N TYR A 30 0.44 -3.72 -5.39
CA TYR A 30 0.26 -4.41 -4.11
C TYR A 30 1.59 -4.88 -3.52
N ASP A 31 2.46 -5.48 -4.32
CA ASP A 31 3.79 -5.94 -3.88
C ASP A 31 4.66 -4.78 -3.39
N ALA A 32 4.63 -3.65 -4.09
CA ALA A 32 5.31 -2.44 -3.65
C ALA A 32 4.76 -1.94 -2.30
N MET A 33 3.43 -1.93 -2.13
CA MET A 33 2.79 -1.52 -0.88
C MET A 33 3.17 -2.43 0.30
N VAL A 34 3.17 -3.75 0.09
CA VAL A 34 3.62 -4.74 1.09
C VAL A 34 5.10 -4.54 1.42
N ARG A 35 5.96 -4.26 0.43
CA ARG A 35 7.39 -3.99 0.70
C ARG A 35 7.58 -2.73 1.55
N LEU A 36 6.76 -1.70 1.32
CA LEU A 36 6.81 -0.42 2.04
C LEU A 36 6.30 -0.50 3.47
N SER A 37 5.63 -1.60 3.86
CA SER A 37 5.14 -1.84 5.23
C SER A 37 6.08 -2.68 6.09
N GLN A 38 7.10 -3.31 5.48
CA GLN A 38 7.96 -4.28 6.15
C GLN A 38 9.16 -3.58 6.83
N ASP A 39 9.13 -3.53 8.16
CA ASP A 39 10.16 -2.95 9.03
C ASP A 39 11.51 -3.68 8.91
N TRP A 40 11.51 -4.99 8.64
CA TRP A 40 12.75 -5.73 8.38
C TRP A 40 13.36 -5.46 6.99
N LYS A 41 12.62 -4.83 6.07
CA LYS A 41 13.14 -4.46 4.73
C LYS A 41 13.55 -3.00 4.62
N LEU A 42 13.02 -2.11 5.46
CA LEU A 42 13.23 -0.67 5.40
C LEU A 42 13.56 -0.11 6.78
N ARG A 43 14.54 0.79 6.87
CA ARG A 43 14.86 1.50 8.12
C ARG A 43 13.68 2.33 8.64
N HIS A 44 12.89 2.91 7.73
CA HIS A 44 11.71 3.69 8.04
C HIS A 44 10.56 3.22 7.15
N VAL A 45 9.55 2.64 7.80
CA VAL A 45 8.32 2.19 7.15
C VAL A 45 7.49 3.41 6.74
N LEU A 46 6.94 3.38 5.53
CA LEU A 46 6.11 4.49 5.00
C LEU A 46 4.62 4.16 5.01
N ILE A 47 4.26 2.88 5.15
CA ILE A 47 2.89 2.41 5.13
C ILE A 47 2.66 1.53 6.35
N GLU A 48 1.76 1.94 7.22
CA GLU A 48 1.28 1.09 8.31
C GLU A 48 0.25 0.11 7.75
N MET A 49 0.51 -1.20 7.89
CA MET A 49 -0.40 -2.27 7.48
C MET A 49 -0.85 -3.09 8.68
N HIS A 50 -2.12 -3.52 8.64
CA HIS A 50 -2.70 -4.39 9.65
C HIS A 50 -3.27 -5.64 8.97
N GLY A 51 -2.71 -6.80 9.30
CA GLY A 51 -2.95 -8.08 8.63
C GLY A 51 -1.63 -8.84 8.40
N ASN A 52 -1.69 -9.88 7.58
CA ASN A 52 -0.53 -10.63 7.11
C ASN A 52 -0.27 -10.31 5.64
#